data_AF-A0A2D6N9V5-F1
#
_entry.id   AF-A0A2D6N9V5-F1
#
_cell.length_a   1.000
_cell.length_b   1.000
_cell.length_c   1.000
_cell.angle_alpha   90.00
_cell.angle_beta   90.00
_cell.angle_gamma   90.00
#
_symmetry.space_group_name_H-M   'P 1'
#
loop_
_entity.id
_entity.type
_entity.pdbx_description
1 polymer ?
#
loop_
_entity_poly.entity_id
_entity_poly.type
_entity_poly.pdbx_seq_one_letter_code
_entity_poly.pdbx_strand_id
1 'polypeptide(L)'
;MIRSSRRELLRRGARLLLAGASGAGALSCLPDQPTAQREPVQLRVLVPRRQDALVDPLPDWTETAVGDLNSTEPESYRLTVQVSDTRSAEWSQTISGIKSAGEPSADLFAVHLGDVPALQSNQALLSLEGYLKRDRTLDLDDYYRSALAAHSWQGQMYALPFVASPLVIYYAQGLFADASLAPPGPDWNWDDLLTKATELTRDFDGDGRVDQWGYLQLPGSPPSVQYIWQNGGAVLGADGSVRLDEPVSSEAIEFMASLTHEARVSPSLREVSLEQAGQLLQQDGVGLFQFHLSTGIFWRSPPFSFGLAEPPSQRRR
;
A
#
# COMPACT_ATOMS: atom_id res chain seq x y z
N MET A 1 -18.55 15.44 7.18
CA MET A 1 -20.02 15.42 7.10
C MET A 1 -20.45 16.22 5.88
N ILE A 2 -20.64 15.56 4.73
CA ILE A 2 -21.28 16.12 3.53
C ILE A 2 -22.30 15.06 3.11
N ARG A 3 -23.59 15.36 3.29
CA ARG A 3 -24.70 14.51 2.86
C ARG A 3 -25.11 14.97 1.46
N SER A 4 -24.79 14.22 0.42
CA SER A 4 -25.47 14.35 -0.87
C SER A 4 -26.77 13.53 -0.83
N SER A 5 -27.88 14.16 -1.21
CA SER A 5 -29.22 13.56 -1.08
C SER A 5 -29.60 12.82 -2.38
N ARG A 6 -30.30 11.68 -2.24
CA ARG A 6 -30.79 10.79 -3.32
C ARG A 6 -31.63 11.46 -4.42
N ARG A 7 -31.92 12.76 -4.35
CA ARG A 7 -32.74 13.50 -5.34
C ARG A 7 -31.96 14.01 -6.55
N GLU A 8 -30.64 14.10 -6.51
CA GLU A 8 -29.85 14.59 -7.66
C GLU A 8 -29.61 13.53 -8.74
N LEU A 9 -29.64 12.24 -8.40
CA LEU A 9 -29.41 11.14 -9.34
C LEU A 9 -30.58 10.89 -10.33
N LEU A 10 -31.78 11.42 -10.07
CA LEU A 10 -32.97 11.16 -10.89
C LEU A 10 -33.24 12.21 -11.99
N ARG A 11 -32.41 13.24 -12.14
CA ARG A 11 -32.66 14.34 -13.11
C ARG A 11 -31.94 14.24 -14.45
N ARG A 12 -31.12 13.22 -14.71
CA ARG A 12 -30.30 13.13 -15.94
C ARG A 12 -30.83 12.21 -17.05
N GLY A 13 -32.04 11.68 -16.94
CA GLY A 13 -32.64 10.85 -17.99
C GLY A 13 -33.86 11.49 -18.65
N ALA A 14 -33.69 12.43 -19.59
CA ALA A 14 -34.77 12.79 -20.51
C ALA A 14 -34.30 13.45 -21.82
N ARG A 15 -34.51 12.70 -22.92
CA ARG A 15 -34.92 13.13 -24.27
C ARG A 15 -33.94 13.90 -25.17
N LEU A 16 -33.68 13.29 -26.34
CA LEU A 16 -33.99 13.89 -27.64
C LEU A 16 -34.07 12.81 -28.74
N LEU A 17 -35.30 12.47 -29.14
CA LEU A 17 -35.64 11.88 -30.44
C LEU A 17 -36.55 12.88 -31.12
N LEU A 18 -36.19 13.35 -32.31
CA LEU A 18 -37.13 13.91 -33.28
C LEU A 18 -36.70 13.53 -34.70
N ALA A 19 -37.71 13.14 -35.46
CA ALA A 19 -37.67 12.43 -36.72
C ALA A 19 -37.59 13.34 -37.96
N GLY A 20 -37.20 12.75 -39.08
CA GLY A 20 -37.48 13.22 -40.44
C GLY A 20 -37.59 12.04 -41.40
N ALA A 21 -38.81 11.79 -41.90
CA ALA A 21 -39.19 10.78 -42.90
C ALA A 21 -38.47 11.03 -44.27
N SER A 22 -38.40 10.14 -45.26
CA SER A 22 -39.44 9.25 -45.80
C SER A 22 -38.81 8.32 -46.86
N GLY A 23 -39.32 7.09 -46.99
CA GLY A 23 -38.99 6.20 -48.11
C GLY A 23 -39.65 4.84 -47.94
N ALA A 24 -40.82 4.67 -48.57
CA ALA A 24 -41.65 3.47 -48.51
C ALA A 24 -40.98 2.26 -49.20
N GLY A 25 -41.06 1.10 -48.55
CA GLY A 25 -40.64 -0.17 -49.14
C GLY A 25 -41.01 -1.37 -48.26
N ALA A 26 -42.15 -1.98 -48.57
CA ALA A 26 -42.62 -3.33 -48.25
C ALA A 26 -42.26 -3.94 -46.87
N LEU A 27 -43.28 -4.01 -46.01
CA LEU A 27 -43.38 -4.82 -44.80
C LEU A 27 -43.09 -6.30 -45.07
N SER A 28 -42.00 -6.83 -44.51
CA SER A 28 -41.96 -8.19 -43.98
C SER A 28 -41.97 -8.08 -42.45
N CYS A 29 -43.08 -8.49 -41.83
CA CYS A 29 -43.18 -8.62 -40.39
C CYS A 29 -42.30 -9.79 -39.92
N LEU A 30 -41.02 -9.53 -39.69
CA LEU A 30 -40.25 -10.33 -38.75
C LEU A 30 -40.60 -9.82 -37.34
N PRO A 31 -40.96 -10.69 -36.38
CA PRO A 31 -41.05 -10.26 -35.00
C PRO A 31 -39.69 -9.69 -34.60
N ASP A 32 -39.71 -8.49 -34.03
CA ASP A 32 -38.56 -7.82 -33.41
C ASP A 32 -37.89 -8.86 -32.52
N GLN A 33 -36.74 -9.39 -32.97
CA GLN A 33 -35.97 -10.30 -32.14
C GLN A 33 -35.59 -9.48 -30.90
N PRO A 34 -35.93 -9.92 -29.68
CA PRO A 34 -35.42 -9.24 -28.50
C PRO A 34 -33.91 -9.18 -28.68
N THR A 35 -33.35 -7.96 -28.72
CA THR A 35 -31.91 -7.74 -28.76
C THR A 35 -31.31 -8.68 -27.73
N ALA A 36 -30.59 -9.72 -28.18
CA ALA A 36 -30.03 -10.73 -27.29
C ALA A 36 -29.29 -9.98 -26.18
N GLN A 37 -29.82 -10.08 -24.96
CA GLN A 37 -29.27 -9.40 -23.80
C GLN A 37 -27.84 -9.94 -23.69
N ARG A 38 -26.85 -9.12 -24.08
CA ARG A 38 -25.46 -9.53 -24.10
C ARG A 38 -25.10 -9.94 -22.68
N GLU A 39 -24.60 -11.16 -22.52
CA GLU A 39 -24.11 -11.59 -21.22
C GLU A 39 -23.02 -10.63 -20.74
N PRO A 40 -23.00 -10.27 -19.44
CA PRO A 40 -21.99 -9.38 -18.89
C PRO A 40 -20.58 -9.94 -19.15
N VAL A 41 -19.66 -9.05 -19.50
CA VAL A 41 -18.25 -9.41 -19.71
C VAL A 41 -17.67 -9.93 -18.39
N GLN A 42 -17.11 -11.14 -18.40
CA GLN A 42 -16.44 -11.71 -17.22
C GLN A 42 -15.01 -11.21 -17.15
N LEU A 43 -14.62 -10.61 -16.02
CA LEU A 43 -13.27 -10.11 -15.77
C LEU A 43 -12.71 -10.70 -14.48
N ARG A 44 -11.46 -11.13 -14.50
CA ARG A 44 -10.76 -11.70 -13.36
C ARG A 44 -9.87 -10.67 -12.70
N VAL A 45 -10.01 -10.53 -11.39
CA VAL A 45 -9.23 -9.61 -10.56
C VAL A 45 -8.32 -10.43 -9.65
N LEU A 46 -7.01 -10.36 -9.88
CA LEU A 46 -6.01 -11.07 -9.09
C LEU A 46 -5.41 -10.15 -8.03
N VAL A 47 -5.57 -10.52 -6.76
CA VAL A 47 -5.06 -9.75 -5.60
C VAL A 47 -4.26 -10.63 -4.65
N PRO A 48 -3.26 -10.06 -3.95
CA PRO A 48 -2.57 -10.78 -2.89
C PRO A 48 -3.51 -10.93 -1.68
N ARG A 49 -3.57 -12.12 -1.08
CA ARG A 49 -4.14 -12.29 0.26
C ARG A 49 -3.35 -11.42 1.23
N ARG A 50 -3.96 -10.62 2.09
CA ARG A 50 -3.22 -9.96 3.17
C ARG A 50 -3.31 -10.78 4.46
N GLN A 51 -2.24 -11.51 4.79
CA GLN A 51 -1.99 -12.00 6.15
C GLN A 51 -0.66 -11.38 6.61
N ASP A 52 -0.74 -10.30 7.37
CA ASP A 52 0.43 -9.73 8.04
C ASP A 52 0.64 -10.46 9.36
N ALA A 53 1.85 -10.95 9.64
CA ALA A 53 2.14 -11.66 10.89
C ALA A 53 1.95 -10.78 12.15
N LEU A 54 1.91 -9.46 11.98
CA LEU A 54 1.76 -8.46 13.04
C LEU A 54 0.30 -8.01 13.25
N VAL A 55 -0.66 -8.47 12.44
CA VAL A 55 -2.03 -7.94 12.42
C VAL A 55 -3.06 -9.04 12.12
N ASP A 56 -4.25 -8.95 12.73
CA ASP A 56 -5.40 -9.79 12.38
C ASP A 56 -5.71 -9.74 10.87
N PRO A 57 -6.13 -10.86 10.26
CA PRO A 57 -6.52 -10.88 8.85
C PRO A 57 -7.71 -9.94 8.63
N LEU A 58 -7.51 -8.98 7.73
CA LEU A 58 -8.49 -7.99 7.37
C LEU A 58 -9.67 -8.62 6.60
N PRO A 59 -10.87 -8.04 6.64
CA PRO A 59 -11.85 -8.30 5.57
C PRO A 59 -11.20 -7.85 4.27
N ASP A 60 -11.30 -8.65 3.21
CA ASP A 60 -10.83 -8.25 1.90
C ASP A 60 -11.75 -7.12 1.41
N TRP A 61 -11.37 -5.87 1.69
CA TRP A 61 -12.04 -4.68 1.17
C TRP A 61 -12.10 -4.74 -0.37
N THR A 62 -11.20 -5.50 -1.02
CA THR A 62 -11.28 -5.89 -2.43
C THR A 62 -12.60 -6.60 -2.76
N GLU A 63 -13.02 -7.59 -1.97
CA GLU A 63 -14.28 -8.31 -2.19
C GLU A 63 -15.47 -7.38 -2.01
N THR A 64 -15.41 -6.47 -1.03
CA THR A 64 -16.47 -5.46 -0.82
C THR A 64 -16.55 -4.51 -2.02
N ALA A 65 -15.42 -3.93 -2.44
CA ALA A 65 -15.36 -3.02 -3.58
C ALA A 65 -15.78 -3.70 -4.88
N VAL A 66 -15.37 -4.96 -5.10
CA VAL A 66 -15.82 -5.76 -6.24
C VAL A 66 -17.32 -6.05 -6.18
N GLY A 67 -17.87 -6.33 -5.00
CA GLY A 67 -19.31 -6.48 -4.78
C GLY A 67 -20.09 -5.22 -5.16
N ASP A 68 -19.62 -4.05 -4.72
CA ASP A 68 -20.23 -2.75 -5.04
C ASP A 68 -20.15 -2.43 -6.54
N LEU A 69 -18.99 -2.67 -7.16
CA LEU A 69 -18.78 -2.47 -8.60
C LEU A 69 -19.67 -3.40 -9.44
N ASN A 70 -19.77 -4.67 -9.06
CA ASN A 70 -20.66 -5.64 -9.72
C ASN A 70 -22.14 -5.24 -9.60
N SER A 71 -22.51 -4.55 -8.52
CA SER A 71 -23.87 -4.08 -8.30
C SER A 71 -24.21 -2.80 -9.07
N THR A 72 -23.20 -2.01 -9.44
CA THR A 72 -23.38 -0.72 -10.13
C THR A 72 -23.67 -0.89 -11.62
N GLU A 73 -23.02 -1.84 -12.28
CA GLU A 73 -23.10 -2.08 -13.72
C GLU A 73 -23.32 -3.58 -14.06
N PRO A 74 -24.35 -4.23 -13.49
CA PRO A 74 -24.50 -5.69 -13.51
C PRO A 74 -24.77 -6.28 -14.90
N GLU A 75 -25.25 -5.46 -15.85
CA GLU A 75 -25.45 -5.87 -17.25
C GLU A 75 -24.19 -5.68 -18.11
N SER A 76 -23.25 -4.84 -17.66
CA SER A 76 -22.04 -4.49 -18.43
C SER A 76 -20.90 -5.48 -18.17
N TYR A 77 -20.61 -5.77 -16.90
CA TYR A 77 -19.51 -6.64 -16.51
C TYR A 77 -19.81 -7.43 -15.23
N ARG A 78 -18.99 -8.47 -15.00
CA ARG A 78 -18.89 -9.20 -13.74
C ARG A 78 -17.43 -9.44 -13.40
N LEU A 79 -16.98 -8.83 -12.31
CA LEU A 79 -15.68 -9.01 -11.72
C LEU A 79 -15.69 -10.24 -10.80
N THR A 80 -14.69 -11.11 -10.95
CA THR A 80 -14.45 -12.25 -10.05
C THR A 80 -13.08 -12.12 -9.40
N VAL A 81 -13.04 -12.06 -8.07
CA VAL A 81 -11.78 -11.98 -7.32
C VAL A 81 -11.13 -13.37 -7.25
N GLN A 82 -9.85 -13.42 -7.62
CA GLN A 82 -8.96 -14.53 -7.40
C GLN A 82 -7.92 -14.10 -6.37
N VAL A 83 -8.01 -14.67 -5.17
CA VAL A 83 -7.05 -14.41 -4.09
C VAL A 83 -5.93 -15.42 -4.22
N SER A 84 -4.71 -14.93 -4.45
CA SER A 84 -3.49 -15.74 -4.34
C SER A 84 -2.99 -15.67 -2.90
N ASP A 85 -2.71 -16.83 -2.29
CA ASP A 85 -2.18 -16.88 -0.93
C ASP A 85 -0.80 -16.21 -0.89
N THR A 86 -0.55 -15.33 0.08
CA THR A 86 0.75 -14.63 0.24
C THR A 86 1.68 -15.32 1.21
N ARG A 87 1.22 -16.33 1.97
CA ARG A 87 2.13 -17.21 2.72
C ARG A 87 2.96 -18.11 1.81
N SER A 88 2.53 -18.29 0.57
CA SER A 88 3.25 -19.05 -0.44
C SER A 88 4.04 -18.09 -1.33
N ALA A 89 5.16 -18.57 -1.85
CA ALA A 89 5.88 -17.95 -2.95
C ALA A 89 5.01 -17.72 -4.21
N GLU A 90 3.71 -18.06 -4.21
CA GLU A 90 2.80 -18.03 -5.35
C GLU A 90 2.50 -16.64 -5.85
N TRP A 91 2.27 -15.63 -5.00
CA TRP A 91 2.07 -14.25 -5.49
C TRP A 91 3.31 -13.76 -6.22
N SER A 92 4.47 -13.86 -5.56
CA SER A 92 5.76 -13.46 -6.13
C SER A 92 6.10 -14.27 -7.38
N GLN A 93 5.82 -15.57 -7.41
CA GLN A 93 6.00 -16.43 -8.59
C GLN A 93 5.04 -16.06 -9.72
N THR A 94 3.78 -15.77 -9.41
CA THR A 94 2.77 -15.37 -10.40
C THR A 94 3.20 -14.07 -11.06
N ILE A 95 3.51 -13.04 -10.27
CA ILE A 95 4.01 -11.76 -10.79
C ILE A 95 5.34 -11.95 -11.54
N SER A 96 6.25 -12.81 -11.06
CA SER A 96 7.52 -13.11 -11.77
C SER A 96 7.29 -13.84 -13.09
N GLY A 97 6.30 -14.73 -13.16
CA GLY A 97 5.87 -15.40 -14.37
C GLY A 97 5.32 -14.41 -15.39
N ILE A 98 4.42 -13.51 -14.96
CA ILE A 98 3.89 -12.44 -15.80
C ILE A 98 5.02 -11.53 -16.30
N LYS A 99 5.93 -11.11 -15.41
CA LYS A 99 7.12 -10.32 -15.77
C LYS A 99 7.98 -11.01 -16.83
N SER A 100 8.10 -12.34 -16.79
CA SER A 100 9.01 -13.07 -17.69
C SER A 100 8.35 -13.49 -19.00
N ALA A 101 7.06 -13.82 -18.97
CA ALA A 101 6.33 -14.38 -20.12
C ALA A 101 5.47 -13.35 -20.88
N GLY A 102 5.12 -12.22 -20.25
CA GLY A 102 4.27 -11.19 -20.87
C GLY A 102 2.78 -11.53 -20.95
N GLU A 103 2.36 -12.71 -20.48
CA GLU A 103 0.97 -13.18 -20.55
C GLU A 103 0.32 -13.17 -19.15
N PRO A 104 -0.46 -12.13 -18.79
CA PRO A 104 -1.14 -12.09 -17.51
C PRO A 104 -2.26 -13.14 -17.45
N SER A 105 -2.32 -13.90 -16.34
CA SER A 105 -3.39 -14.86 -16.08
C SER A 105 -4.71 -14.21 -15.62
N ALA A 106 -4.74 -12.88 -15.48
CA ALA A 106 -5.88 -12.09 -15.01
C ALA A 106 -6.05 -10.80 -15.84
N ASP A 107 -7.26 -10.25 -15.84
CA ASP A 107 -7.60 -9.02 -16.58
C ASP A 107 -7.21 -7.76 -15.79
N LEU A 108 -7.32 -7.83 -14.46
CA LEU A 108 -6.89 -6.81 -13.52
C LEU A 108 -6.04 -7.49 -12.44
N PHE A 109 -4.92 -6.89 -12.06
CA PHE A 109 -4.11 -7.41 -10.96
C PHE A 109 -3.40 -6.29 -10.21
N ALA A 110 -3.14 -6.51 -8.92
CA ALA A 110 -2.36 -5.56 -8.14
C ALA A 110 -0.92 -5.51 -8.65
N VAL A 111 -0.41 -4.30 -8.89
CA VAL A 111 0.96 -4.06 -9.33
C VAL A 111 1.72 -3.36 -8.21
N HIS A 112 2.88 -3.92 -7.83
CA HIS A 112 3.76 -3.24 -6.88
C HIS A 112 4.47 -2.07 -7.59
N LEU A 113 4.67 -0.97 -6.87
CA LEU A 113 5.24 0.29 -7.41
C LEU A 113 6.59 0.11 -8.16
N GLY A 114 7.39 -0.87 -7.76
CA GLY A 114 8.68 -1.18 -8.42
C GLY A 114 8.57 -2.04 -9.68
N ASP A 115 7.39 -2.59 -9.98
CA ASP A 115 7.24 -3.65 -10.98
C ASP A 115 6.82 -3.15 -12.37
N VAL A 116 6.27 -1.94 -12.46
CA VAL A 116 5.79 -1.37 -13.73
C VAL A 116 6.87 -1.36 -14.82
N PRO A 117 8.12 -0.92 -14.57
CA PRO A 117 9.18 -0.99 -15.57
C PRO A 117 9.41 -2.40 -16.14
N ALA A 118 9.50 -3.41 -15.27
CA ALA A 118 9.81 -4.79 -15.66
C ALA A 118 8.62 -5.50 -16.33
N LEU A 119 7.40 -5.22 -15.87
CA LEU A 119 6.18 -5.72 -16.52
C LEU A 119 6.03 -5.09 -17.90
N GLN A 120 6.28 -3.78 -18.02
CA GLN A 120 6.12 -3.08 -19.28
C GLN A 120 7.24 -3.35 -20.29
N SER A 121 8.47 -3.61 -19.86
CA SER A 121 9.55 -4.05 -20.76
C SER A 121 9.19 -5.36 -21.49
N ASN A 122 8.33 -6.18 -20.88
CA ASN A 122 7.81 -7.42 -21.45
C ASN A 122 6.37 -7.28 -21.97
N GLN A 123 5.88 -6.05 -22.13
CA GLN A 123 4.56 -5.72 -22.68
C GLN A 123 3.38 -6.38 -21.94
N ALA A 124 3.55 -6.67 -20.65
CA ALA A 124 2.53 -7.33 -19.83
C ALA A 124 1.43 -6.37 -19.33
N LEU A 125 1.58 -5.05 -19.55
CA LEU A 125 0.64 -4.03 -19.11
C LEU A 125 0.01 -3.31 -20.30
N LEU A 126 -1.29 -3.07 -20.19
CA LEU A 126 -2.03 -2.24 -21.14
C LEU A 126 -1.82 -0.76 -20.81
N SER A 127 -1.45 0.04 -21.81
CA SER A 127 -1.41 1.49 -21.66
C SER A 127 -2.81 2.04 -21.39
N LEU A 128 -2.97 2.81 -20.31
CA LEU A 128 -4.24 3.39 -19.89
C LEU A 128 -4.54 4.73 -20.57
N GLU A 129 -3.57 5.32 -21.29
CA GLU A 129 -3.68 6.65 -21.91
C GLU A 129 -4.96 6.84 -22.74
N GLY A 130 -5.30 5.84 -23.56
CA GLY A 130 -6.50 5.90 -24.39
C GLY A 130 -7.80 5.86 -23.57
N TYR A 131 -7.78 5.21 -22.41
CA TYR A 131 -8.92 5.15 -21.49
C TYR A 131 -9.04 6.46 -20.71
N LEU A 132 -7.93 6.95 -20.15
CA LEU A 132 -7.86 8.21 -19.40
C LEU A 132 -8.31 9.42 -20.24
N LYS A 133 -7.97 9.45 -21.54
CA LYS A 133 -8.43 10.52 -22.45
C LYS A 133 -9.94 10.53 -22.70
N ARG A 134 -10.58 9.35 -22.62
CA ARG A 134 -12.02 9.16 -22.88
C ARG A 134 -12.84 9.31 -21.60
N ASP A 135 -12.28 8.93 -20.47
CA ASP A 135 -12.88 9.12 -19.16
C ASP A 135 -13.03 10.62 -18.86
N ARG A 136 -14.19 10.99 -18.33
CA ARG A 136 -14.55 12.36 -17.94
C ARG A 136 -14.87 12.47 -16.45
N THR A 137 -14.83 11.36 -15.72
CA THR A 137 -15.16 11.30 -14.30
C THR A 137 -13.93 11.15 -13.43
N LEU A 138 -12.84 10.60 -13.98
CA LEU A 138 -11.55 10.48 -13.28
C LEU A 138 -10.72 11.76 -13.45
N ASP A 139 -10.39 12.40 -12.32
CA ASP A 139 -9.39 13.46 -12.25
C ASP A 139 -8.07 12.89 -11.70
N LEU A 140 -6.97 13.04 -12.44
CA LEU A 140 -5.66 12.57 -11.98
C LEU A 140 -5.06 13.48 -10.91
N ASP A 141 -5.52 14.73 -10.79
CA ASP A 141 -5.06 15.64 -9.74
C ASP A 141 -5.57 15.23 -8.34
N ASP A 142 -6.55 14.32 -8.27
CA ASP A 142 -7.00 13.69 -7.01
C ASP A 142 -5.97 12.68 -6.44
N TYR A 143 -4.93 12.32 -7.21
CA TYR A 143 -3.90 11.37 -6.80
C TYR A 143 -2.60 12.06 -6.39
N TYR A 144 -1.87 11.44 -5.47
CA TYR A 144 -0.50 11.85 -5.16
C TYR A 144 0.39 11.70 -6.42
N ARG A 145 1.04 12.79 -6.81
CA ARG A 145 1.93 12.81 -7.99
C ARG A 145 3.03 11.75 -7.94
N SER A 146 3.61 11.51 -6.76
CA SER A 146 4.62 10.47 -6.56
C SER A 146 4.06 9.06 -6.81
N ALA A 147 2.82 8.82 -6.41
CA ALA A 147 2.14 7.56 -6.67
C ALA A 147 1.85 7.38 -8.16
N LEU A 148 1.35 8.42 -8.84
CA LEU A 148 1.16 8.39 -10.30
C LEU A 148 2.48 8.12 -11.04
N ALA A 149 3.55 8.80 -10.66
CA ALA A 149 4.86 8.63 -11.28
C ALA A 149 5.35 7.17 -11.17
N ALA A 150 5.17 6.54 -10.01
CA ALA A 150 5.55 5.15 -9.80
C ALA A 150 4.73 4.14 -10.63
N HIS A 151 3.56 4.52 -11.14
CA HIS A 151 2.71 3.67 -11.99
C HIS A 151 2.80 4.02 -13.49
N SER A 152 3.76 4.88 -13.84
CA SER A 152 4.02 5.31 -15.21
C SER A 152 5.37 4.79 -15.72
N TRP A 153 5.47 4.60 -17.03
CA TRP A 153 6.72 4.24 -17.70
C TRP A 153 6.84 4.98 -19.03
N GLN A 154 7.99 5.64 -19.26
CA GLN A 154 8.25 6.43 -20.47
C GLN A 154 7.11 7.41 -20.82
N GLY A 155 6.54 8.05 -19.79
CA GLY A 155 5.49 9.07 -19.95
C GLY A 155 4.09 8.52 -20.24
N GLN A 156 3.85 7.22 -20.09
CA GLN A 156 2.52 6.62 -20.19
C GLN A 156 2.10 5.97 -18.88
N MET A 157 0.82 6.05 -18.56
CA MET A 157 0.22 5.39 -17.40
C MET A 157 -0.10 3.92 -17.70
N TYR A 158 0.32 3.01 -16.83
CA TYR A 158 0.07 1.56 -16.97
C TYR A 158 -0.72 0.95 -15.82
N ALA A 159 -0.83 1.67 -14.70
CA ALA A 159 -1.64 1.26 -13.56
C ALA A 159 -2.16 2.51 -12.85
N LEU A 160 -3.28 2.38 -12.13
CA LEU A 160 -3.78 3.45 -11.27
C LEU A 160 -3.39 3.17 -9.82
N PRO A 161 -2.87 4.17 -9.08
CA PRO A 161 -2.60 3.99 -7.67
C PRO A 161 -3.87 3.63 -6.92
N PHE A 162 -3.77 2.62 -6.06
CA PHE A 162 -4.94 2.08 -5.40
C PHE A 162 -4.84 2.11 -3.88
N VAL A 163 -3.63 1.89 -3.35
CA VAL A 163 -3.31 2.04 -1.94
C VAL A 163 -2.02 2.83 -1.84
N ALA A 164 -2.04 3.94 -1.12
CA ALA A 164 -0.85 4.64 -0.68
C ALA A 164 -0.63 4.33 0.80
N SER A 165 0.54 3.80 1.15
CA SER A 165 0.87 3.43 2.53
C SER A 165 2.28 3.88 2.89
N PRO A 166 2.43 5.14 3.37
CA PRO A 166 3.73 5.63 3.82
C PRO A 166 4.22 4.85 5.05
N LEU A 167 5.52 4.81 5.24
CA LEU A 167 6.11 4.38 6.52
C LEU A 167 5.92 5.49 7.55
N VAL A 168 5.48 5.11 8.74
CA VAL A 168 5.27 6.00 9.88
C VAL A 168 5.88 5.37 11.13
N ILE A 169 6.10 6.19 12.15
CA ILE A 169 6.41 5.69 13.49
C ILE A 169 5.12 5.61 14.27
N TYR A 170 4.90 4.45 14.85
CA TYR A 170 3.90 4.23 15.88
C TYR A 170 4.59 4.32 17.23
N TYR A 171 3.95 4.96 18.20
CA TYR A 171 4.46 5.02 19.57
C TYR A 171 3.37 4.62 20.57
N ALA A 172 3.73 3.80 21.55
CA ALA A 172 2.83 3.35 22.61
C ALA A 172 2.58 4.49 23.61
N GLN A 173 1.37 5.04 23.61
CA GLN A 173 1.04 6.22 24.43
C GLN A 173 1.15 5.93 25.93
N GLY A 174 0.77 4.72 26.35
CA GLY A 174 0.87 4.28 27.74
C GLY A 174 2.32 4.29 28.22
N LEU A 175 3.22 3.62 27.48
CA LEU A 175 4.64 3.57 27.82
C LEU A 175 5.31 4.95 27.85
N PHE A 176 4.93 5.84 26.93
CA PHE A 176 5.41 7.23 26.95
C PHE A 176 4.93 7.98 28.20
N ALA A 177 3.67 7.80 28.59
CA ALA A 177 3.12 8.43 29.79
C ALA A 177 3.80 7.90 31.06
N ASP A 178 3.97 6.58 31.17
CA ASP A 178 4.60 5.93 32.32
C ASP A 178 6.07 6.37 32.49
N ALA A 179 6.80 6.54 31.38
CA ALA A 179 8.16 7.05 31.36
C ALA A 179 8.24 8.59 31.43
N SER A 180 7.11 9.30 31.53
CA SER A 180 7.05 10.78 31.49
C SER A 180 7.72 11.40 30.25
N LEU A 181 7.68 10.69 29.12
CA LEU A 181 8.26 11.12 27.85
C LEU A 181 7.23 11.91 27.03
N ALA A 182 7.69 13.03 26.45
CA ALA A 182 6.92 13.71 25.42
C ALA A 182 6.81 12.82 24.16
N PRO A 183 5.66 12.83 23.46
CA PRO A 183 5.52 12.11 22.20
C PRO A 183 6.53 12.60 21.16
N PRO A 184 6.83 11.81 20.11
CA PRO A 184 7.67 12.29 19.02
C PRO A 184 7.07 13.56 18.38
N GLY A 185 7.89 14.60 18.22
CA GLY A 185 7.49 15.86 17.59
C GLY A 185 7.72 15.85 16.07
N PRO A 186 7.29 16.90 15.33
CA PRO A 186 7.50 16.97 13.89
C PRO A 186 8.98 17.11 13.46
N ASP A 187 9.83 17.72 14.30
CA ASP A 187 11.25 18.01 13.99
C ASP A 187 12.23 17.16 14.81
N TRP A 188 11.78 15.99 15.23
CA TRP A 188 12.62 15.04 15.95
C TRP A 188 13.60 14.32 15.02
N ASN A 189 14.77 13.97 15.55
CA ASN A 189 15.84 13.36 14.80
C ASN A 189 16.24 11.96 15.30
N TRP A 190 17.26 11.38 14.69
CA TRP A 190 17.81 10.08 15.06
C TRP A 190 18.32 10.03 16.52
N ASP A 191 18.88 11.12 17.05
CA ASP A 191 19.28 11.19 18.46
C ASP A 191 18.07 11.17 19.40
N ASP A 192 16.99 11.87 19.03
CA ASP A 192 15.74 11.87 19.78
C ASP A 192 15.12 10.46 19.75
N LEU A 193 15.16 9.76 18.61
CA LEU A 193 14.74 8.37 18.49
C LEU A 193 15.54 7.47 19.43
N LEU A 194 16.88 7.54 19.36
CA LEU A 194 17.76 6.74 20.20
C LEU A 194 17.50 7.01 21.68
N THR A 195 17.42 8.28 22.08
CA THR A 195 17.18 8.68 23.48
C THR A 195 15.85 8.12 23.99
N LYS A 196 14.77 8.30 23.24
CA LYS A 196 13.44 7.78 23.62
C LYS A 196 13.43 6.26 23.66
N ALA A 197 14.06 5.61 22.69
CA ALA A 197 14.17 4.16 22.66
C ALA A 197 14.98 3.64 23.85
N THR A 198 16.10 4.27 24.22
CA THR A 198 16.88 3.88 25.41
C THR A 198 16.05 4.01 26.68
N GLU A 199 15.29 5.10 26.84
CA GLU A 199 14.40 5.28 27.99
C GLU A 199 13.22 4.29 28.04
N LEU A 200 12.85 3.71 26.90
CA LEU A 200 11.76 2.75 26.83
C LEU A 200 12.24 1.29 26.82
N THR A 201 13.54 1.04 26.75
CA THR A 201 14.10 -0.30 26.90
C THR A 201 14.25 -0.65 28.38
N ARG A 202 13.63 -1.75 28.81
CA ARG A 202 13.61 -2.19 30.21
C ARG A 202 13.82 -3.69 30.34
N ASP A 203 14.63 -4.04 31.33
CA ASP A 203 14.77 -5.37 31.93
C ASP A 203 14.21 -5.22 33.35
N PHE A 204 13.02 -5.79 33.58
CA PHE A 204 12.25 -5.58 34.81
C PHE A 204 12.72 -6.50 35.94
N ASP A 205 13.22 -7.69 35.62
CA ASP A 205 13.62 -8.70 36.59
C ASP A 205 15.14 -8.74 36.85
N GLY A 206 15.92 -8.03 36.02
CA GLY A 206 17.37 -7.91 36.13
C GLY A 206 18.11 -9.16 35.70
N ASP A 207 17.50 -10.05 34.91
CA ASP A 207 18.13 -11.29 34.43
C ASP A 207 19.12 -11.06 33.27
N GLY A 208 19.21 -9.82 32.78
CA GLY A 208 20.06 -9.42 31.68
C GLY A 208 19.40 -9.58 30.30
N ARG A 209 18.09 -9.89 30.26
CA ARG A 209 17.28 -9.94 29.04
C ARG A 209 16.28 -8.80 29.05
N VAL A 210 16.05 -8.24 27.88
CA VAL A 210 15.11 -7.13 27.73
C VAL A 210 13.69 -7.67 27.66
N ASP A 211 12.84 -7.21 28.58
CA ASP A 211 11.41 -7.53 28.62
C ASP A 211 10.57 -6.57 27.76
N GLN A 212 10.99 -5.30 27.74
CA GLN A 212 10.34 -4.23 26.99
C GLN A 212 11.37 -3.56 26.08
N TRP A 213 11.07 -3.51 24.78
CA TRP A 213 11.97 -2.91 23.79
C TRP A 213 11.54 -1.49 23.47
N GLY A 214 12.48 -0.54 23.53
CA GLY A 214 12.17 0.84 23.23
C GLY A 214 11.89 1.12 21.76
N TYR A 215 12.49 0.35 20.86
CA TYR A 215 12.25 0.45 19.42
C TYR A 215 12.23 -0.92 18.76
N LEU A 216 11.23 -1.20 17.93
CA LEU A 216 11.22 -2.36 17.05
C LEU A 216 11.56 -1.92 15.62
N GLN A 217 12.81 -2.13 15.24
CA GLN A 217 13.25 -1.97 13.86
C GLN A 217 12.94 -3.23 13.06
N LEU A 218 12.13 -3.10 12.02
CA LEU A 218 11.96 -4.18 11.05
C LEU A 218 13.08 -4.13 10.01
N PRO A 219 13.77 -5.25 9.75
CA PRO A 219 14.84 -5.27 8.77
C PRO A 219 14.30 -5.32 7.34
N GLY A 220 15.18 -4.98 6.39
CA GLY A 220 14.90 -5.06 4.95
C GLY A 220 14.46 -3.74 4.33
N SER A 221 14.05 -3.82 3.07
CA SER A 221 13.40 -2.73 2.34
C SER A 221 11.90 -2.85 2.59
N PRO A 222 11.18 -1.75 2.88
CA PRO A 222 11.59 -0.34 2.75
C PRO A 222 12.41 0.34 3.89
N PRO A 223 12.44 -0.12 5.16
CA PRO A 223 13.12 0.61 6.24
C PRO A 223 14.58 1.03 5.96
N SER A 224 15.43 0.15 5.44
CA SER A 224 16.83 0.49 5.18
C SER A 224 17.03 1.61 4.15
N VAL A 225 16.20 1.61 3.11
CA VAL A 225 16.21 2.64 2.07
C VAL A 225 15.75 3.98 2.63
N GLN A 226 14.79 3.97 3.56
CA GLN A 226 14.31 5.18 4.19
C GLN A 226 15.40 5.89 5.02
N TYR A 227 16.17 5.16 5.83
CA TYR A 227 17.28 5.75 6.60
C TYR A 227 18.35 6.37 5.68
N ILE A 228 18.65 5.72 4.55
CA ILE A 228 19.56 6.28 3.54
C ILE A 228 19.02 7.62 3.02
N TRP A 229 17.74 7.70 2.64
CA TRP A 229 17.13 8.94 2.16
C TRP A 229 17.07 10.03 3.24
N GLN A 230 16.83 9.66 4.51
CA GLN A 230 16.83 10.59 5.63
C GLN A 230 18.20 11.23 5.89
N ASN A 231 19.28 10.54 5.51
CA ASN A 231 20.65 11.07 5.56
C ASN A 231 21.06 11.79 4.25
N GLY A 232 20.14 11.95 3.30
CA GLY A 232 20.41 12.57 2.00
C GLY A 232 21.15 11.69 1.00
N GLY A 233 21.28 10.38 1.29
CA GLY A 233 21.83 9.40 0.37
C GLY A 233 20.81 8.92 -0.66
N ALA A 234 21.25 8.04 -1.56
CA ALA A 234 20.42 7.39 -2.56
C ALA A 234 20.81 5.92 -2.73
N VAL A 235 19.88 5.09 -3.19
CA VAL A 235 20.17 3.69 -3.56
C VAL A 235 20.68 3.62 -5.00
N LEU A 236 20.06 4.41 -5.88
CA LEU A 236 20.40 4.53 -7.30
C LEU A 236 20.58 6.00 -7.67
N GLY A 237 21.58 6.29 -8.50
CA GLY A 237 21.75 7.57 -9.17
C GLY A 237 20.74 7.76 -10.30
N ALA A 238 20.65 9.00 -10.83
CA ALA A 238 19.76 9.32 -11.94
C ALA A 238 20.12 8.56 -13.24
N ASP A 239 21.36 8.12 -13.37
CA ASP A 239 21.89 7.29 -14.46
C ASP A 239 21.74 5.77 -14.20
N GLY A 240 21.13 5.38 -13.08
CA GLY A 240 20.96 3.99 -12.67
C GLY A 240 22.19 3.39 -11.97
N SER A 241 23.25 4.15 -11.71
CA SER A 241 24.40 3.65 -10.95
C SER A 241 24.00 3.31 -9.51
N VAL A 242 24.55 2.24 -8.93
CA VAL A 242 24.34 1.92 -7.50
C VAL A 242 25.11 2.93 -6.63
N ARG A 243 24.50 3.38 -5.53
CA ARG A 243 25.02 4.45 -4.64
C ARG A 243 25.07 4.04 -3.15
N LEU A 244 24.95 2.74 -2.90
CA LEU A 244 24.90 2.17 -1.54
C LEU A 244 26.26 2.24 -0.82
N ASP A 245 27.36 2.32 -1.57
CA ASP A 245 28.74 2.40 -1.08
C ASP A 245 29.17 3.84 -0.75
N GLU A 246 28.31 4.83 -0.94
CA GLU A 246 28.61 6.20 -0.56
C GLU A 246 28.64 6.37 0.98
N PRO A 247 29.50 7.25 1.53
CA PRO A 247 29.61 7.47 2.97
C PRO A 247 28.27 7.79 3.64
N VAL A 248 27.42 8.61 3.01
CA VAL A 248 26.10 8.98 3.53
C VAL A 248 25.13 7.80 3.59
N SER A 249 25.25 6.85 2.66
CA SER A 249 24.46 5.62 2.65
C SER A 249 24.97 4.65 3.71
N SER A 250 26.29 4.54 3.87
CA SER A 250 26.92 3.69 4.89
C SER A 250 26.63 4.18 6.31
N GLU A 251 26.72 5.48 6.59
CA GLU A 251 26.39 6.08 7.89
C GLU A 251 24.95 5.75 8.32
N ALA A 252 24.00 5.77 7.38
CA ALA A 252 22.61 5.44 7.65
C ALA A 252 22.43 3.96 8.05
N ILE A 253 23.12 3.05 7.37
CA ILE A 253 23.08 1.62 7.68
C ILE A 253 23.82 1.33 8.99
N GLU A 254 24.93 2.01 9.27
CA GLU A 254 25.65 1.92 10.53
C GLU A 254 24.79 2.40 11.70
N PHE A 255 24.04 3.50 11.54
CA PHE A 255 23.07 3.94 12.55
C PHE A 255 21.99 2.88 12.82
N MET A 256 21.40 2.30 11.77
CA MET A 256 20.43 1.21 11.95
C MET A 256 21.02 -0.01 12.65
N ALA A 257 22.28 -0.33 12.38
CA ALA A 257 22.99 -1.43 13.02
C ALA A 257 23.28 -1.13 14.49
N SER A 258 23.65 0.11 14.82
CA SER A 258 23.99 0.52 16.20
C SER A 258 22.77 0.45 17.12
N LEU A 259 21.56 0.74 16.64
CA LEU A 259 20.32 0.57 17.43
C LEU A 259 20.15 -0.86 17.97
N THR A 260 20.58 -1.86 17.19
CA THR A 260 20.50 -3.28 17.57
C THR A 260 21.73 -3.74 18.35
N HIS A 261 22.92 -3.43 17.84
CA HIS A 261 24.16 -4.07 18.27
C HIS A 261 24.93 -3.28 19.34
N GLU A 262 24.75 -1.97 19.41
CA GLU A 262 25.46 -1.10 20.35
C GLU A 262 24.53 -0.59 21.44
N ALA A 263 23.46 0.12 21.04
CA ALA A 263 22.50 0.71 21.96
C ALA A 263 21.56 -0.33 22.59
N ARG A 264 21.42 -1.51 21.97
CA ARG A 264 20.52 -2.60 22.42
C ARG A 264 19.09 -2.10 22.68
N VAL A 265 18.62 -1.16 21.86
CA VAL A 265 17.24 -0.62 21.96
C VAL A 265 16.26 -1.29 21.02
N SER A 266 16.77 -2.06 20.06
CA SER A 266 15.99 -2.93 19.16
C SER A 266 16.52 -4.36 19.20
N PRO A 267 15.64 -5.37 19.19
CA PRO A 267 16.09 -6.76 19.16
C PRO A 267 16.62 -7.13 17.77
N SER A 268 17.53 -8.09 17.72
CA SER A 268 17.84 -8.77 16.46
C SER A 268 16.78 -9.81 16.13
N LEU A 269 16.60 -10.19 14.85
CA LEU A 269 15.68 -11.27 14.48
C LEU A 269 16.05 -12.64 15.05
N ARG A 270 17.29 -12.81 15.54
CA ARG A 270 17.72 -14.03 16.24
C ARG A 270 17.24 -14.05 17.70
N GLU A 271 17.04 -12.88 18.28
CA GLU A 271 16.65 -12.68 19.67
C GLU A 271 15.11 -12.63 19.78
N VAL A 272 14.47 -11.91 18.86
CA VAL A 272 13.01 -11.80 18.73
C VAL A 272 12.63 -12.06 17.28
N SER A 273 11.99 -13.19 17.02
CA SER A 273 11.40 -13.49 15.71
C SER A 273 10.23 -12.56 15.38
N LEU A 274 9.80 -12.50 14.12
CA LEU A 274 8.65 -11.67 13.72
C LEU A 274 7.35 -12.05 14.44
N GLU A 275 7.15 -13.34 14.72
CA GLU A 275 5.99 -13.81 15.49
C GLU A 275 6.04 -13.30 16.93
N GLN A 276 7.20 -13.42 17.58
CA GLN A 276 7.42 -12.90 18.93
C GLN A 276 7.29 -11.37 18.97
N ALA A 277 7.77 -10.67 17.94
CA ALA A 277 7.59 -9.22 17.82
C ALA A 277 6.10 -8.85 17.75
N GLY A 278 5.29 -9.63 17.02
CA GLY A 278 3.84 -9.48 17.01
C GLY A 278 3.21 -9.68 18.40
N GLN A 279 3.69 -10.66 19.17
CA GLN A 279 3.23 -10.89 20.55
C GLN A 279 3.63 -9.75 21.49
N LEU A 280 4.86 -9.25 21.40
CA LEU A 280 5.33 -8.10 22.20
C LEU A 280 4.49 -6.85 21.93
N LEU A 281 4.19 -6.56 20.66
CA LEU A 281 3.29 -5.47 20.30
C LEU A 281 1.90 -5.67 20.92
N GLN A 282 1.40 -6.91 21.02
CA GLN A 282 0.11 -7.18 21.63
C GLN A 282 0.08 -7.03 23.15
N GLN A 283 1.26 -7.02 23.79
CA GLN A 283 1.43 -6.99 25.24
C GLN A 283 1.96 -5.65 25.74
N ASP A 284 1.86 -4.57 24.95
CA ASP A 284 2.45 -3.27 25.28
C ASP A 284 3.98 -3.35 25.53
N GLY A 285 4.68 -4.32 24.93
CA GLY A 285 6.11 -4.57 25.14
C GLY A 285 7.05 -3.76 24.24
N VAL A 286 6.52 -2.85 23.41
CA VAL A 286 7.30 -2.08 22.43
C VAL A 286 6.94 -0.59 22.49
N GLY A 287 7.93 0.25 22.78
CA GLY A 287 7.77 1.70 22.89
C GLY A 287 7.48 2.40 21.56
N LEU A 288 8.30 2.11 20.55
CA LEU A 288 8.25 2.68 19.22
C LEU A 288 8.38 1.57 18.18
N PHE A 289 7.68 1.64 17.06
CA PHE A 289 7.97 0.77 15.92
C PHE A 289 7.65 1.46 14.60
N GLN A 290 8.43 1.14 13.57
CA GLN A 290 8.24 1.66 12.23
C GLN A 290 7.46 0.66 11.39
N PHE A 291 6.32 1.09 10.83
CA PHE A 291 5.59 0.24 9.89
C PHE A 291 4.73 1.05 8.93
N HIS A 292 4.15 0.36 7.96
CA HIS A 292 3.26 0.97 6.98
C HIS A 292 2.00 1.52 7.67
N LEU A 293 1.58 2.72 7.28
CA LEU A 293 0.38 3.38 7.82
C LEU A 293 -0.88 2.54 7.62
N SER A 294 -0.95 1.78 6.53
CA SER A 294 -2.05 0.86 6.27
C SER A 294 -2.30 -0.09 7.45
N THR A 295 -1.26 -0.51 8.16
CA THR A 295 -1.40 -1.42 9.30
C THR A 295 -2.26 -0.82 10.41
N GLY A 296 -2.01 0.42 10.80
CA GLY A 296 -2.78 1.11 11.83
C GLY A 296 -4.20 1.45 11.40
N ILE A 297 -4.38 1.87 10.14
CA ILE A 297 -5.71 2.19 9.58
C ILE A 297 -6.62 0.96 9.55
N PHE A 298 -6.03 -0.23 9.42
CA PHE A 298 -6.79 -1.47 9.29
C PHE A 298 -6.89 -2.27 10.59
N TRP A 299 -6.32 -1.81 11.70
CA TRP A 299 -6.58 -2.40 13.01
C TRP A 299 -8.04 -2.21 13.43
N ARG A 300 -8.79 -3.32 13.46
CA ARG A 300 -10.17 -3.34 13.97
C ARG A 300 -10.22 -3.13 15.48
N SER A 301 -9.27 -3.73 16.19
CA SER A 301 -9.06 -3.61 17.62
C SER A 301 -7.55 -3.54 17.84
N PRO A 302 -6.96 -2.34 17.88
CA PRO A 302 -5.53 -2.22 18.11
C PRO A 302 -5.22 -2.81 19.49
N PRO A 303 -4.14 -3.61 19.63
CA PRO A 303 -3.89 -4.30 20.89
C PRO A 303 -3.32 -3.37 21.97
N PHE A 304 -3.05 -2.11 21.64
CA PHE A 304 -2.59 -1.05 22.54
C PHE A 304 -3.04 0.34 22.07
N SER A 305 -2.95 1.32 22.98
CA SER A 305 -3.14 2.73 22.63
C SER A 305 -1.88 3.29 21.99
N PHE A 306 -1.98 3.74 20.74
CA PHE A 306 -0.85 4.27 20.00
C PHE A 306 -1.13 5.66 19.42
N GLY A 307 -0.07 6.42 19.23
CA GLY A 307 -0.07 7.58 18.35
C GLY A 307 0.82 7.34 17.13
N LEU A 308 0.73 8.27 16.18
CA LEU A 308 1.51 8.27 14.95
C LEU A 308 2.44 9.48 14.92
N ALA A 309 3.62 9.28 14.35
CA ALA A 309 4.59 10.32 14.10
C ALA A 309 5.24 10.13 12.72
N GLU A 310 5.71 11.24 12.14
CA GLU A 310 6.61 11.18 10.99
C GLU A 310 7.89 10.43 11.37
N PRO A 311 8.50 9.66 10.46
CA PRO A 311 9.81 9.11 10.71
C PRO A 311 10.86 10.21 10.99
N PRO A 312 11.81 9.98 11.92
CA PRO A 312 12.78 10.99 12.31
C PRO A 312 13.75 11.30 11.17
N SER A 313 14.21 12.53 11.06
CA SER A 313 15.27 12.90 10.10
C SER A 313 16.67 12.77 10.73
N GLN A 314 17.73 12.73 9.92
CA GLN A 314 19.10 12.80 10.47
C GLN A 314 19.39 14.22 11.00
N ARG A 315 19.00 15.26 10.25
CA ARG A 315 19.08 16.68 10.66
C ARG A 315 17.71 17.21 11.05
N ARG A 316 17.67 18.10 12.05
CA ARG A 316 16.48 18.91 12.33
C ARG A 316 16.18 19.81 11.12
N ARG A 317 14.90 19.98 10.80
CA ARG A 317 14.42 20.84 9.72
C ARG A 317 14.46 22.32 10.11
#